data_AF-A0A940U0T4-F1
#
_entry.id   AF-A0A940U0T4-F1
#
_cell.length_a   1.000
_cell.length_b   1.000
_cell.length_c   1.000
_cell.angle_alpha   90.00
_cell.angle_beta   90.00
_cell.angle_gamma   90.00
#
_symmetry.space_group_name_H-M   'P 1'
#
loop_
_entity.id
_entity.type
_entity.pdbx_description
1 polymer ?
#
loop_
_entity_poly.entity_id
_entity_poly.type
_entity_poly.pdbx_seq_one_letter_code
_entity_poly.pdbx_strand_id
1 'polypeptide(L)' 'NAPGGEYDYVVKNKMVLGFGLVAYPAEYGNSGIVTFIVNQQDTIYEKDLGQDTLKLVTAMDKYDPDPTWKKVEKDFLPAS' A
#
# COMPACT_ATOMS: atom_id res chain seq x y z
N ASN A 1 0.78 11.75 5.14
CA ASN A 1 -0.43 11.94 5.97
C ASN A 1 -1.65 11.70 5.13
N ALA A 2 -2.23 10.51 5.25
CA ALA A 2 -3.48 10.16 4.60
C ALA A 2 -4.65 11.07 5.05
N PRO A 3 -5.63 11.38 4.17
CA PRO A 3 -6.86 12.05 4.58
C PRO A 3 -7.63 11.14 5.56
N GLY A 4 -7.59 11.46 6.86
CA GLY A 4 -8.31 10.71 7.89
C GLY A 4 -7.58 10.57 9.23
N GLY A 5 -6.25 10.65 9.27
CA GLY A 5 -5.50 10.45 10.51
C GLY A 5 -5.51 9.00 11.03
N GLU A 6 -4.80 8.78 12.14
CA GLU A 6 -4.52 7.48 12.72
C GLU A 6 -5.78 6.81 13.29
N TYR A 7 -6.17 5.63 12.78
CA TYR A 7 -7.30 4.86 13.29
C TYR A 7 -6.92 3.41 13.55
N ASP A 8 -7.48 2.85 14.62
CA ASP A 8 -7.41 1.44 14.94
C ASP A 8 -8.43 0.69 14.07
N TYR A 9 -7.95 -0.08 13.08
CA TYR A 9 -8.80 -0.69 12.04
C TYR A 9 -9.57 -1.93 12.52
N VAL A 10 -9.42 -2.35 13.79
CA VAL A 10 -10.05 -3.55 14.32
C VAL A 10 -10.99 -3.20 15.49
N VAL A 11 -12.29 -3.36 15.27
CA VAL A 11 -13.30 -3.32 16.34
C VAL A 11 -14.01 -4.68 16.36
N LYS A 12 -13.86 -5.42 17.47
CA LYS A 12 -14.53 -6.73 17.68
C LYS A 12 -14.28 -7.75 16.54
N ASN A 13 -13.03 -7.92 16.11
CA ASN A 13 -12.63 -8.80 14.99
C ASN A 13 -13.29 -8.47 13.63
N LYS A 14 -13.88 -7.28 13.48
CA LYS A 14 -14.38 -6.78 12.21
C LYS A 14 -13.54 -5.58 11.80
N MET A 15 -13.19 -5.50 10.52
CA MET A 15 -12.53 -4.32 9.97
C MET A 15 -13.58 -3.24 9.70
N VAL A 16 -13.90 -2.45 10.72
CA VAL A 16 -15.06 -1.53 10.72
C VAL A 16 -14.74 -0.20 10.03
N LEU A 17 -13.47 0.06 9.69
CA LEU A 17 -13.01 1.32 9.08
C LEU A 17 -12.36 1.15 7.70
N GLY A 18 -12.47 -0.04 7.09
CA GLY A 18 -11.92 -0.37 5.78
C GLY A 18 -10.75 -1.36 5.83
N PHE A 19 -9.98 -1.44 4.74
CA PHE A 19 -8.85 -2.35 4.60
C PHE A 19 -7.67 -1.64 3.95
N GLY A 20 -6.46 -2.09 4.26
CA GLY A 20 -5.25 -1.76 3.52
C GLY A 20 -4.65 -3.04 2.96
N LEU A 21 -4.28 -3.04 1.68
CA LEU A 21 -3.53 -4.12 1.06
C LEU A 21 -2.19 -3.59 0.56
N VAL A 22 -1.18 -4.44 0.65
CA VAL A 22 0.16 -4.19 0.11
C VAL A 22 0.54 -5.34 -0.81
N ALA A 23 1.00 -5.00 -2.02
CA ALA A 23 1.56 -5.93 -2.99
C ALA A 23 3.02 -5.54 -3.22
N TYR A 24 3.91 -6.51 -3.20
CA TYR A 24 5.34 -6.30 -3.34
C TYR A 24 5.98 -7.43 -4.17
N PRO A 25 7.16 -7.21 -4.77
CA PRO A 25 7.85 -8.24 -5.52
C PRO A 25 8.20 -9.42 -4.60
N ALA A 26 7.94 -10.65 -5.06
CA ALA A 26 8.35 -11.86 -4.35
C ALA A 26 9.88 -11.91 -4.16
N GLU A 27 10.60 -11.41 -5.15
CA GLU A 27 12.04 -11.18 -5.14
C GLU A 27 12.33 -9.82 -5.81
N TYR A 28 12.84 -8.85 -5.03
CA TYR A 28 13.16 -7.51 -5.51
C TYR A 28 14.25 -7.54 -6.59
N GLY A 29 14.04 -6.81 -7.69
CA GLY A 29 14.95 -6.76 -8.83
C GLY A 29 14.81 -7.92 -9.81
N ASN A 30 14.17 -9.03 -9.42
CA ASN A 30 13.88 -10.16 -10.31
C ASN A 30 12.40 -10.20 -10.72
N SER A 31 11.49 -10.25 -9.75
CA SER A 31 10.04 -10.27 -9.99
C SER A 31 9.42 -8.88 -10.15
N GLY A 32 10.20 -7.82 -9.86
CA GLY A 32 9.78 -6.43 -9.94
C GLY A 32 10.57 -5.55 -8.97
N ILE A 33 10.37 -4.24 -9.05
CA ILE A 33 10.98 -3.25 -8.14
C ILE A 33 9.95 -2.39 -7.40
N VAL A 34 8.67 -2.48 -7.78
CA VAL A 34 7.62 -1.58 -7.28
C VAL A 34 6.79 -2.27 -6.20
N THR A 35 6.57 -1.56 -5.09
CA THR A 35 5.57 -1.90 -4.08
C THR A 35 4.32 -1.06 -4.30
N PHE A 36 3.15 -1.67 -4.19
CA PHE A 36 1.85 -1.01 -4.29
C PHE A 36 1.10 -1.11 -2.97
N ILE A 37 0.38 -0.05 -2.62
CA ILE A 37 -0.61 -0.06 -1.53
C ILE A 37 -1.95 0.46 -2.04
N VAL A 38 -3.03 -0.13 -1.55
CA VAL A 38 -4.40 0.24 -1.90
C VAL A 38 -5.31 0.15 -0.67
N ASN A 39 -6.32 1.01 -0.62
CA ASN A 39 -7.35 1.01 0.40
C ASN A 39 -8.76 1.00 -0.22
N GLN A 40 -9.79 1.06 0.63
CA GLN A 40 -11.20 1.03 0.23
C GLN A 40 -11.68 2.22 -0.62
N GLN A 41 -10.83 3.24 -0.85
CA GLN A 41 -11.15 4.40 -1.70
C GLN A 41 -10.60 4.25 -3.13
N ASP A 42 -10.29 3.02 -3.56
CA ASP A 42 -9.79 2.68 -4.90
C ASP A 42 -8.58 3.52 -5.35
N THR A 43 -7.80 4.00 -4.39
CA THR A 43 -6.60 4.79 -4.65
C THR A 43 -5.38 3.91 -4.47
N ILE A 44 -4.61 3.75 -5.55
CA ILE A 44 -3.37 2.98 -5.55
C ILE A 44 -2.20 3.95 -5.44
N TYR A 45 -1.27 3.65 -4.54
CA TYR A 45 0.03 4.30 -4.47
C TYR A 45 1.14 3.30 -4.81
N GLU A 46 2.22 3.81 -5.40
CA GLU A 46 3.42 3.07 -5.76
C GLU A 46 4.66 3.69 -5.12
N LYS A 47 5.61 2.84 -4.73
CA LYS A 47 6.94 3.25 -4.25
C LYS A 47 7.96 2.13 -4.47
N ASP A 48 9.17 2.49 -4.88
CA ASP A 48 10.33 1.60 -4.82
C ASP A 48 10.90 1.66 -3.39
N LEU A 49 10.83 0.54 -2.69
CA LEU A 49 11.35 0.39 -1.32
C LEU A 49 12.77 -0.20 -1.28
N GLY A 50 13.36 -0.48 -2.44
CA GLY A 50 14.70 -1.05 -2.56
C GLY A 50 14.77 -2.50 -2.11
N GLN A 51 15.99 -2.96 -1.89
CA GLN A 51 16.31 -4.31 -1.43
C GLN A 51 15.66 -4.65 -0.07
N ASP A 52 15.28 -3.65 0.73
CA ASP A 52 14.64 -3.81 2.03
C ASP A 52 13.12 -4.03 1.96
N THR A 53 12.55 -4.17 0.74
CA THR A 53 11.09 -4.28 0.53
C THR A 53 10.41 -5.28 1.47
N LEU A 54 10.90 -6.53 1.55
CA LEU A 54 10.29 -7.56 2.40
C LEU A 54 10.29 -7.16 3.88
N LYS A 55 11.41 -6.60 4.37
CA LYS A 55 11.55 -6.15 5.76
C LYS A 55 10.62 -4.99 6.07
N LEU A 56 10.54 -4.01 5.17
CA LEU A 56 9.70 -2.82 5.35
C LEU A 56 8.22 -3.18 5.31
N VAL A 57 7.81 -4.03 4.36
CA VAL A 57 6.41 -4.43 4.20
C VAL A 57 5.93 -5.32 5.37
N THR A 58 6.77 -6.24 5.85
CA THR A 58 6.41 -7.09 7.01
C THR A 58 6.31 -6.31 8.32
N ALA A 59 6.93 -5.13 8.40
CA ALA A 59 6.82 -4.22 9.53
C ALA A 59 5.63 -3.23 9.43
N MET A 60 4.90 -3.21 8.30
CA MET A 60 3.72 -2.35 8.15
C MET A 60 2.55 -2.91 8.97
N ASP A 61 2.11 -2.15 9.97
CA ASP A 61 0.93 -2.41 10.79
C ASP A 61 -0.26 -1.52 10.40
N LYS A 62 -0.01 -0.44 9.67
CA LYS A 62 -0.99 0.59 9.31
C LYS A 62 -0.87 1.00 7.85
N TYR A 63 -2.00 1.37 7.26
CA TYR A 63 -2.04 2.07 5.99
C TYR A 63 -1.78 3.57 6.21
N ASP A 64 -0.55 4.02 5.99
CA ASP A 64 -0.18 5.44 6.07
C ASP A 64 0.82 5.81 4.96
N PRO A 65 0.35 6.08 3.72
CA PRO A 65 1.19 6.68 2.69
C PRO A 65 1.69 8.06 3.15
N ASP A 66 3.00 8.14 3.37
CA ASP A 66 3.71 9.40 3.49
C ASP A 66 3.87 10.08 2.10
N PRO A 67 4.29 11.37 2.03
CA PRO A 67 4.40 12.11 0.76
C PRO A 67 5.38 11.54 -0.28
N THR A 68 6.23 10.59 0.07
CA THR A 68 7.16 9.92 -0.86
C THR A 68 6.49 8.81 -1.68
N TRP A 69 5.26 8.43 -1.32
CA TRP A 69 4.44 7.53 -2.13
C TRP A 69 3.83 8.27 -3.31
N LYS A 70 3.95 7.71 -4.50
CA LYS A 70 3.38 8.29 -5.71
C LYS A 70 2.00 7.71 -5.95
N LYS A 71 1.00 8.56 -6.18
CA LYS A 71 -0.33 8.09 -6.59
C LYS A 71 -0.25 7.56 -8.03
N VAL A 72 -0.78 6.35 -8.26
CA VAL A 72 -0.89 5.78 -9.60
C VAL A 72 -2.03 6.48 -10.35
N GLU A 73 -1.74 6.99 -11.54
CA GLU A 73 -2.75 7.56 -12.43
C GLU A 73 -3.54 6.44 -13.12
N LYS A 74 -4.87 6.59 -13.16
CA LYS A 74 -5.79 5.55 -13.61
C LYS A 74 -5.61 5.17 -15.09
N ASP A 75 -4.99 6.04 -15.87
CA ASP A 75 -4.81 5.89 -17.32
C ASP A 75 -3.76 4.83 -17.70
N PHE A 76 -3.00 4.31 -16.72
CA PHE A 76 -2.00 3.25 -16.93
C PHE A 76 -2.49 1.83 -16.62
N LEU A 77 -3.72 1.68 -16.12
CA LEU A 77 -4.37 0.37 -16.00
C LEU A 77 -5.25 0.18 -17.23
N PRO A 78 -4.92 -0.73 -18.18
CA PRO A 78 -5.86 -1.03 -19.26
C PRO A 78 -7.19 -1.46 -18.62
N ALA A 79 -8.28 -0.83 -19.04
CA ALA A 79 -9.61 -1.25 -18.66
C ALA A 79 -9.74 -2.75 -18.95
N SER A 80 -10.12 -3.51 -17.92
CA SER A 80 -10.29 -4.97 -17.97
C SER A 80 -11.38 -5.38 -18.94
#